data_AF-A0A2Z5PJJ1-F1
#
_entry.id   AF-A0A2Z5PJJ1-F1
#
_cell.length_a   1.000
_cell.length_b   1.000
_cell.length_c   1.000
_cell.angle_alpha   90.00
_cell.angle_beta   90.00
_cell.angle_gamma   90.00
#
_symmetry.space_group_name_H-M   'P 1'
#
loop_
_entity.id
_entity.type
_entity.pdbx_description
1 polymer ?
#
loop_
_entity_poly.entity_id
_entity_poly.type
_entity_poly.pdbx_seq_one_letter_code
_entity_poly.pdbx_strand_id
1 'polypeptide(L)'
;MNQPLGGVNKALKGVKLLCDDYRGVEKHISIDKETFVYIDPPYRPLPETVSFTSYSKEDFLEKDQVDLSNWFKYLDKKGAYLMLSNSDPTNTNPKDRFFEDHYGGFKIDKVCAGRIINSRVNGRRKITELVIKNYPK
;
A
#
# COMPACT_ATOMS: atom_id res chain seq x y z
N MET A 1 -27.27 -16.64 -12.31
CA MET A 1 -26.28 -15.84 -11.57
C MET A 1 -25.04 -15.70 -12.43
N ASN A 2 -24.77 -14.52 -13.01
CA ASN A 2 -23.58 -14.21 -13.83
C ASN A 2 -23.25 -12.70 -13.73
N GLN A 3 -23.04 -12.18 -12.51
CA GLN A 3 -22.84 -10.74 -12.28
C GLN A 3 -21.40 -10.20 -12.16
N PRO A 4 -20.29 -10.97 -12.05
CA PRO A 4 -18.98 -10.34 -11.81
C PRO A 4 -18.45 -9.58 -13.04
N LEU A 5 -18.60 -10.14 -14.25
CA LEU A 5 -18.04 -9.56 -15.47
C LEU A 5 -18.75 -8.27 -15.93
N GLY A 6 -20.06 -8.16 -15.70
CA GLY A 6 -20.84 -6.97 -16.06
C GLY A 6 -20.50 -5.74 -15.21
N GLY A 7 -20.18 -5.95 -13.92
CA GLY A 7 -19.72 -4.89 -13.03
C GLY A 7 -18.33 -4.38 -13.41
N VAL A 8 -17.39 -5.31 -13.66
CA VAL A 8 -16.02 -4.98 -14.09
C VAL A 8 -16.02 -4.24 -15.43
N ASN A 9 -16.81 -4.71 -16.41
CA ASN A 9 -16.91 -4.04 -17.72
C ASN A 9 -17.36 -2.58 -17.59
N LYS A 10 -18.32 -2.28 -16.71
CA LYS A 10 -18.78 -0.91 -16.46
C LYS A 10 -17.70 -0.07 -15.78
N ALA A 11 -17.02 -0.62 -14.77
CA ALA A 11 -16.00 0.09 -14.00
C ALA A 11 -14.74 0.41 -14.83
N LEU A 12 -14.39 -0.43 -15.79
CA LEU A 12 -13.21 -0.25 -16.65
C LEU A 12 -13.46 0.64 -17.88
N LYS A 13 -14.67 1.16 -18.08
CA LYS A 13 -14.92 2.12 -19.17
C LYS A 13 -14.08 3.37 -18.97
N GLY A 14 -13.28 3.72 -19.97
CA GLY A 14 -12.36 4.87 -19.90
C GLY A 14 -11.08 4.62 -19.11
N VAL A 15 -10.84 3.38 -18.65
CA VAL A 15 -9.61 3.00 -17.94
C VAL A 15 -8.58 2.44 -18.92
N LYS A 16 -7.34 2.93 -18.83
CA LYS A 16 -6.19 2.34 -19.52
C LYS A 16 -5.48 1.36 -18.58
N LEU A 17 -5.52 0.08 -18.90
CA LEU A 17 -4.77 -0.95 -18.17
C LEU A 17 -3.35 -1.06 -18.71
N LEU A 18 -2.38 -1.11 -17.82
CA LEU A 18 -0.96 -1.17 -18.13
C LEU A 18 -0.32 -2.30 -17.33
N CYS A 19 0.62 -3.01 -17.96
CA CYS A 19 1.47 -4.01 -17.32
C CYS A 19 2.92 -3.56 -17.55
N ASP A 20 3.45 -2.80 -16.60
CA ASP A 20 4.84 -2.31 -16.59
C ASP A 20 5.24 -2.14 -15.12
N ASP A 21 6.54 -1.94 -14.90
CA ASP A 21 7.06 -1.52 -13.62
C ASP A 21 6.49 -0.15 -13.21
N TYR A 22 6.09 -0.01 -11.94
CA TYR A 22 5.48 1.24 -11.43
C TYR A 22 6.39 2.46 -11.63
N ARG A 23 7.71 2.28 -11.63
CA ARG A 23 8.71 3.34 -11.86
C ARG A 23 8.61 3.91 -13.28
N GLY A 24 8.01 3.17 -14.21
CA GLY A 24 7.80 3.54 -15.60
C GLY A 24 6.50 4.31 -15.88
N VAL A 25 5.69 4.66 -14.87
CA VAL A 25 4.37 5.28 -15.10
C VAL A 25 4.42 6.56 -15.95
N GLU A 26 5.50 7.34 -15.85
CA GLU A 26 5.71 8.58 -16.62
C GLU A 26 5.87 8.34 -18.13
N LYS A 27 6.12 7.09 -18.58
CA LYS A 27 6.07 6.73 -20.00
C LYS A 27 4.66 6.79 -20.58
N HIS A 28 3.64 6.78 -19.72
CA HIS A 28 2.24 6.59 -20.11
C HIS A 28 1.35 7.78 -19.78
N ILE A 29 1.68 8.53 -18.73
CA ILE A 29 0.94 9.71 -18.27
C ILE A 29 1.91 10.79 -17.78
N SER A 30 1.48 12.05 -17.79
CA SER A 30 2.19 13.11 -17.07
C SER A 30 1.85 13.02 -15.58
N ILE A 31 2.85 13.27 -14.72
CA ILE A 31 2.67 13.34 -13.26
C ILE A 31 2.83 14.80 -12.84
N ASP A 32 1.75 15.38 -12.33
CA ASP A 32 1.66 16.78 -11.94
C ASP A 32 0.64 17.01 -10.80
N LYS A 33 0.35 18.28 -10.50
CA LYS A 33 -0.59 18.73 -9.47
C LYS A 33 -2.06 18.34 -9.68
N GLU A 34 -2.42 17.86 -10.87
CA GLU A 34 -3.77 17.36 -11.17
C GLU A 34 -3.83 15.83 -11.10
N THR A 35 -2.70 15.19 -10.82
CA THR A 35 -2.56 13.75 -10.72
C THR A 35 -2.77 13.27 -9.29
N PHE A 36 -3.60 12.25 -9.11
CA PHE A 36 -3.70 11.47 -7.87
C PHE A 36 -3.17 10.05 -8.10
N VAL A 37 -2.27 9.61 -7.22
CA VAL A 37 -1.65 8.28 -7.28
C VAL A 37 -1.99 7.51 -6.01
N TYR A 38 -2.73 6.42 -6.18
CA TYR A 38 -2.96 5.42 -5.14
C TYR A 38 -1.98 4.26 -5.30
N ILE A 39 -1.30 3.88 -4.22
CA ILE A 39 -0.21 2.91 -4.22
C ILE A 39 -0.53 1.82 -3.20
N ASP A 40 -0.73 0.59 -3.68
CA ASP A 40 -1.05 -0.59 -2.86
C ASP A 40 -0.04 -1.70 -3.19
N PRO A 41 1.20 -1.61 -2.68
CA PRO A 41 2.27 -2.57 -2.98
C PRO A 41 2.02 -3.90 -2.24
N PRO A 42 2.82 -4.94 -2.49
CA PRO A 42 2.93 -6.04 -1.53
C PRO A 42 3.30 -5.49 -0.14
N TYR A 43 2.54 -5.87 0.90
CA TYR A 43 2.72 -5.30 2.24
C TYR A 43 4.00 -5.82 2.88
N ARG A 44 4.65 -4.97 3.68
CA ARG A 44 5.80 -5.41 4.48
C ARG A 44 5.34 -6.52 5.44
N PRO A 45 5.94 -7.72 5.41
CA PRO A 45 5.44 -8.85 6.19
C PRO A 45 5.59 -8.60 7.69
N LEU A 46 4.62 -9.07 8.47
CA LEU A 46 4.69 -9.06 9.94
C LEU A 46 5.37 -10.35 10.43
N PRO A 47 6.44 -10.29 11.24
CA PRO A 47 7.24 -11.46 11.63
C PRO A 47 6.46 -12.65 12.23
N GLU A 48 5.35 -12.41 12.92
CA GLU A 48 4.55 -13.47 13.59
C GLU A 48 3.36 -13.97 12.74
N THR A 49 3.09 -13.37 11.58
CA THR A 49 1.96 -13.76 10.71
C THR A 49 2.42 -14.61 9.51
N VAL A 50 3.59 -15.23 9.59
CA VAL A 50 4.11 -16.19 8.62
C VAL A 50 3.32 -17.51 8.68
N SER A 51 2.00 -17.44 8.48
CA SER A 51 1.18 -18.62 8.24
C SER A 51 0.88 -18.73 6.74
N PHE A 52 1.58 -19.67 6.10
CA PHE A 52 1.05 -20.52 5.03
C PHE A 52 0.81 -19.94 3.61
N THR A 53 1.64 -19.03 3.13
CA THR A 53 1.80 -18.79 1.67
C THR A 53 3.27 -18.84 1.26
N SER A 54 3.93 -19.97 1.51
CA SER A 54 5.32 -20.24 1.06
C SER A 54 5.43 -20.65 -0.42
N TYR A 55 4.52 -20.16 -1.28
CA TYR A 55 4.49 -20.49 -2.72
C TYR A 55 4.35 -19.27 -3.63
N SER A 56 4.90 -18.12 -3.25
CA SER A 56 5.17 -17.05 -4.20
C SER A 56 6.60 -16.57 -4.03
N LYS A 57 7.50 -17.08 -4.89
CA LYS A 57 8.80 -16.47 -5.19
C LYS A 57 8.58 -15.14 -5.93
N GLU A 58 8.06 -14.13 -5.24
CA GLU A 58 8.20 -12.74 -5.67
C GLU A 58 8.50 -11.90 -4.43
N ASP A 59 9.80 -11.76 -4.20
CA ASP A 59 10.44 -11.15 -3.05
C ASP A 59 10.35 -9.62 -3.17
N PHE A 60 9.21 -9.02 -2.80
CA PHE A 60 9.15 -7.58 -2.51
C PHE A 60 9.79 -7.38 -1.13
N LEU A 61 11.12 -7.28 -1.12
CA LEU A 61 11.92 -7.26 0.09
C LEU A 61 11.92 -5.87 0.72
N GLU A 62 12.60 -5.77 1.85
CA GLU A 62 12.81 -4.48 2.52
C GLU A 62 13.44 -3.45 1.57
N LYS A 63 14.37 -3.87 0.68
CA LYS A 63 14.95 -2.99 -0.34
C LYS A 63 13.90 -2.42 -1.29
N ASP A 64 12.93 -3.21 -1.73
CA ASP A 64 11.89 -2.75 -2.65
C ASP A 64 10.93 -1.78 -1.96
N GLN A 65 10.67 -1.96 -0.66
CA GLN A 65 9.95 -0.97 0.15
C GLN A 65 10.74 0.35 0.26
N VAL A 66 12.07 0.29 0.40
CA VAL A 66 12.92 1.49 0.39
C VAL A 66 12.87 2.18 -0.97
N ASP A 67 13.00 1.43 -2.07
CA ASP A 67 12.92 1.96 -3.43
C ASP A 67 11.56 2.60 -3.71
N LEU A 68 10.48 1.99 -3.21
CA LEU A 68 9.13 2.54 -3.28
C LEU A 68 9.02 3.86 -2.50
N SER A 69 9.63 3.97 -1.32
CA SER A 69 9.65 5.22 -0.54
C SER A 69 10.39 6.35 -1.28
N ASN A 70 11.46 6.01 -2.01
CA ASN A 70 12.20 6.98 -2.82
C ASN A 70 11.36 7.44 -4.02
N TRP A 71 10.66 6.52 -4.67
CA TRP A 71 9.75 6.85 -5.76
C TRP A 71 8.56 7.69 -5.29
N PHE A 72 7.98 7.38 -4.13
CA PHE A 72 6.95 8.20 -3.50
C PHE A 72 7.41 9.65 -3.31
N LYS A 73 8.60 9.86 -2.73
CA LYS A 73 9.20 11.20 -2.56
C LYS A 73 9.48 11.89 -3.90
N TYR A 74 9.81 11.13 -4.93
CA TYR A 74 10.00 11.67 -6.27
C TYR A 74 8.69 12.20 -6.86
N LEU A 75 7.58 11.44 -6.75
CA LEU A 75 6.26 11.89 -7.20
C LEU A 75 5.77 13.10 -6.40
N ASP A 76 6.06 13.13 -5.09
CA ASP A 76 5.71 14.26 -4.22
C ASP A 76 6.36 15.56 -4.72
N LYS A 77 7.64 15.51 -5.09
CA LYS A 77 8.36 16.65 -5.69
C LYS A 77 7.78 17.11 -7.04
N LYS A 78 7.03 16.26 -7.75
CA LYS A 78 6.31 16.63 -8.97
C LYS A 78 4.98 17.33 -8.68
N GLY A 79 4.53 17.32 -7.43
CA GLY A 79 3.30 17.95 -6.98
C GLY A 79 2.07 17.04 -7.03
N ALA A 80 2.23 15.76 -7.35
CA ALA A 80 1.10 14.82 -7.36
C ALA A 80 0.55 14.57 -5.96
N TYR A 81 -0.75 14.31 -5.86
CA TYR A 81 -1.38 13.87 -4.62
C TYR A 81 -1.19 12.36 -4.46
N LEU A 82 -0.64 11.94 -3.32
CA LEU A 82 -0.22 10.57 -3.09
C LEU A 82 -0.91 9.95 -1.88
N MET A 83 -1.37 8.72 -2.04
CA MET A 83 -1.85 7.88 -0.95
C MET A 83 -1.26 6.47 -1.09
N LEU A 84 -0.64 5.99 -0.02
CA LEU A 84 -0.07 4.64 0.05
C LEU A 84 -0.68 3.86 1.22
N SER A 85 -1.10 2.62 0.98
CA SER A 85 -1.53 1.66 1.98
C SER A 85 -0.43 0.64 2.29
N ASN A 86 -0.28 0.25 3.56
CA ASN A 86 0.63 -0.82 3.97
C ASN A 86 0.25 -1.44 5.32
N SER A 87 0.96 -2.50 5.73
CA SER A 87 0.84 -3.08 7.07
C SER A 87 1.38 -2.15 8.16
N ASP A 88 0.79 -2.20 9.36
CA ASP A 88 1.41 -1.56 10.53
C ASP A 88 2.35 -2.58 11.23
N PRO A 89 3.69 -2.41 11.15
CA PRO A 89 4.63 -3.32 11.78
C PRO A 89 4.60 -3.25 13.31
N THR A 90 4.06 -2.18 13.89
CA THR A 90 3.90 -2.03 15.33
C THR A 90 2.87 -2.99 15.93
N ASN A 91 2.04 -3.63 15.10
CA ASN A 91 1.15 -4.71 15.53
C ASN A 91 1.92 -5.91 16.11
N THR A 92 3.14 -6.17 15.64
CA THR A 92 4.00 -7.28 16.11
C THR A 92 5.27 -6.77 16.80
N ASN A 93 5.85 -5.66 16.34
CA ASN A 93 7.03 -5.06 16.94
C ASN A 93 6.81 -3.54 17.18
N PRO A 94 6.42 -3.11 18.40
CA PRO A 94 6.18 -1.69 18.70
C PRO A 94 7.38 -0.75 18.51
N LYS A 95 8.59 -1.28 18.34
CA LYS A 95 9.81 -0.51 18.08
C LYS A 95 10.19 -0.46 16.60
N ASP A 96 9.43 -1.12 15.73
CA ASP A 96 9.64 -1.03 14.30
C ASP A 96 9.23 0.35 13.81
N ARG A 97 10.19 1.05 13.21
CA ARG A 97 10.08 2.44 12.76
C ARG A 97 10.26 2.60 11.25
N PHE A 98 10.16 1.51 10.50
CA PHE A 98 10.48 1.50 9.07
C PHE A 98 9.72 2.61 8.32
N PHE A 99 8.41 2.74 8.54
CA PHE A 99 7.62 3.74 7.82
C PHE A 99 7.87 5.16 8.31
N GLU A 100 8.09 5.37 9.60
CA GLU A 100 8.46 6.67 10.17
C GLU A 100 9.80 7.17 9.63
N ASP A 101 10.78 6.27 9.48
CA ASP A 101 12.12 6.62 9.02
C ASP A 101 12.16 6.86 7.50
N HIS A 102 11.40 6.07 6.72
CA HIS A 102 11.37 6.19 5.26
C HIS A 102 10.35 7.20 4.72
N TYR A 103 9.25 7.44 5.43
CA TYR A 103 8.18 8.38 5.04
C TYR A 103 8.07 9.58 6.00
N GLY A 104 9.13 9.85 6.78
CA GLY A 104 9.22 11.03 7.63
C GLY A 104 8.93 12.33 6.85
N GLY A 105 8.06 13.17 7.40
CA GLY A 105 7.57 14.38 6.74
C GLY A 105 6.21 14.21 6.04
N PHE A 106 5.75 12.98 5.83
CA PHE A 106 4.40 12.69 5.34
C PHE A 106 3.45 12.37 6.50
N LYS A 107 2.14 12.45 6.22
CA LYS A 107 1.11 12.07 7.18
C LYS A 107 0.94 10.56 7.18
N ILE A 108 1.21 9.92 8.32
CA ILE A 108 1.03 8.48 8.53
C ILE A 108 -0.15 8.29 9.48
N ASP A 109 -1.28 7.85 8.95
CA ASP A 109 -2.49 7.54 9.71
C ASP A 109 -2.56 6.03 9.99
N LYS A 110 -2.91 5.63 11.22
CA LYS A 110 -3.27 4.24 11.55
C LYS A 110 -4.77 4.04 11.40
N VAL A 111 -5.17 3.07 10.59
CA VAL A 111 -6.56 2.69 10.36
C VAL A 111 -6.81 1.34 11.03
N CYS A 112 -7.86 1.24 11.84
CA CYS A 112 -8.26 -0.05 12.40
C CYS A 112 -8.79 -0.97 11.30
N ALA A 113 -8.03 -2.00 10.97
CA ALA A 113 -8.49 -3.06 10.08
C ALA A 113 -9.25 -4.09 10.92
N GLY A 114 -10.56 -4.16 10.74
CA GLY A 114 -11.43 -5.14 11.39
C GLY A 114 -11.21 -6.55 10.83
N ARG A 115 -10.00 -7.12 10.96
CA ARG A 115 -9.76 -8.49 10.52
C ARG A 115 -10.37 -9.45 11.55
N ILE A 116 -11.44 -10.14 11.18
CA ILE A 116 -11.97 -11.29 11.92
C ILE A 116 -11.02 -12.47 11.67
N ILE A 117 -9.85 -12.49 12.30
CA ILE A 117 -8.84 -13.56 12.04
C ILE A 117 -9.04 -14.78 12.95
N ASN A 118 -9.81 -14.69 14.04
CA ASN A 118 -9.90 -15.81 14.98
C ASN A 118 -11.33 -16.11 15.48
N SER A 119 -11.67 -17.40 15.45
CA SER A 119 -12.84 -18.01 16.12
C SER A 119 -12.68 -18.11 17.65
N ARG A 120 -11.57 -17.62 18.22
CA ARG A 120 -11.29 -17.62 19.66
C ARG A 120 -11.44 -16.24 20.28
N VAL A 121 -12.29 -16.16 21.30
CA VAL A 121 -12.76 -14.94 21.97
C VAL A 121 -11.63 -14.13 22.64
N ASN A 122 -10.53 -14.78 23.07
CA ASN A 122 -9.44 -14.15 23.84
C ASN A 122 -8.30 -13.55 23.00
N GLY A 123 -8.35 -13.62 21.67
CA GLY A 123 -7.27 -13.18 20.77
C GLY A 123 -7.53 -11.93 19.95
N ARG A 124 -8.61 -11.18 20.23
CA ARG A 124 -9.03 -9.98 19.47
C ARG A 124 -8.09 -8.78 19.72
N ARG A 125 -6.82 -8.86 19.28
CA ARG A 125 -6.03 -7.63 19.09
C ARG A 125 -6.56 -6.92 17.84
N LYS A 126 -6.89 -5.64 17.98
CA LYS A 126 -7.22 -4.79 16.83
C LYS A 126 -5.97 -4.65 15.99
N ILE A 127 -5.95 -5.25 14.81
CA ILE A 127 -4.88 -5.03 13.83
C ILE A 127 -5.11 -3.65 13.22
N THR A 128 -4.04 -2.92 13.04
CA THR A 128 -4.04 -1.65 12.32
C THR A 128 -3.30 -1.76 10.99
N GLU A 129 -3.67 -0.94 10.03
CA GLU A 129 -2.98 -0.75 8.76
C GLU A 129 -2.58 0.72 8.64
N LEU A 130 -1.57 1.01 7.82
CA LEU A 130 -1.06 2.37 7.62
C LEU A 130 -1.64 2.97 6.34
N VAL A 131 -1.98 4.26 6.42
CA VAL A 131 -2.28 5.12 5.26
C VAL A 131 -1.32 6.30 5.29
N ILE A 132 -0.45 6.39 4.29
CA ILE A 132 0.58 7.42 4.16
C ILE A 132 0.19 8.41 3.06
N LYS A 133 0.20 9.72 3.35
CA LYS A 133 -0.25 10.78 2.43
C LYS A 133 0.65 12.02 2.45
N ASN A 134 0.72 12.73 1.32
CA ASN A 134 1.42 14.01 1.22
C ASN A 134 0.51 15.26 1.28
N TYR A 135 -0.78 15.10 1.57
CA TYR A 135 -1.75 16.20 1.64
C TYR A 135 -2.51 16.24 2.98
N PRO A 136 -2.93 17.43 3.44
CA PRO A 136 -3.79 17.57 4.61
C PRO A 136 -5.19 17.00 4.34
N LYS A 137 -5.89 16.61 5.41
CA LYS A 137 -7.27 16.07 5.33
C LYS A 137 -8.23 17.13 4.80
#